data_AF-A0A519LHT0-F1
#
_entry.id   AF-A0A519LHT0-F1
#
_cell.length_a   1.000
_cell.length_b   1.000
_cell.length_c   1.000
_cell.angle_alpha   90.00
_cell.angle_beta   90.00
_cell.angle_gamma   90.00
#
_symmetry.space_group_name_H-M   'P 1'
#
loop_
_entity.id
_entity.type
_entity.pdbx_description
1 polymer ?
#
loop_
_entity_poly.entity_id
_entity_poly.type
_entity_poly.pdbx_seq_one_letter_code
_entity_poly.pdbx_strand_id
1 'polypeptide(L)'
;MSTHIQSKSDKIISKVTTVIAVVVLVVLLIWAGKTLFGYLKYEETNDAQIDEYINPVAARVSGYIKEVRFEENQETYYNDLENVKNTDAIFDELSKELKKVNEDLVFYFSKKNKNNIRELTISADGIEKIFPAVEKLIKKAPKLKNWKFNAFRQPILGDDLVINYDDLEIGYSDIFYRSQTQDGKLGIELNIRNFDGKGSTQNAIYILLDNLIGEYNVVKKIDWIEWVKLNENDTTSLKPLIQLREEIDK
;
A
#
# COMPACT_ATOMS: atom_id res chain seq x y z
N MET A 1 78.07 17.73 -8.11
CA MET A 1 77.02 16.70 -7.93
C MET A 1 76.98 16.33 -6.46
N SER A 2 76.25 17.07 -5.64
CA SER A 2 76.17 16.85 -4.18
C SER A 2 75.14 15.78 -3.87
N THR A 3 75.62 14.58 -3.59
CA THR A 3 74.81 13.46 -3.07
C THR A 3 74.29 13.80 -1.67
N HIS A 4 72.97 14.01 -1.55
CA HIS A 4 72.31 14.10 -0.25
C HIS A 4 72.38 12.73 0.46
N ILE A 5 73.28 12.62 1.44
CA ILE A 5 73.39 11.44 2.31
C ILE A 5 72.26 11.52 3.32
N GLN A 6 71.20 10.74 3.10
CA GLN A 6 70.03 10.69 3.97
C GLN A 6 70.44 10.28 5.41
N SER A 7 70.12 11.12 6.39
CA SER A 7 70.55 10.92 7.78
C SER A 7 69.91 9.66 8.38
N LYS A 8 70.54 9.06 9.40
CA LYS A 8 69.97 7.87 10.09
C LYS A 8 68.54 8.15 10.59
N SER A 9 68.26 9.37 11.03
CA SER A 9 66.94 9.81 11.48
C SER A 9 65.91 9.83 10.35
N ASP A 10 66.26 10.32 9.16
CA ASP A 10 65.35 10.37 8.01
C ASP A 10 64.97 8.97 7.51
N LYS A 11 65.90 8.01 7.59
CA LYS A 11 65.62 6.60 7.25
C LYS A 11 64.68 5.95 8.27
N ILE A 12 64.77 6.33 9.55
CA ILE A 12 63.87 5.83 10.60
C ILE A 12 62.47 6.46 10.41
N ILE A 13 62.39 7.77 10.18
CA ILE A 13 61.12 8.47 9.94
C ILE A 13 60.42 7.88 8.71
N SER A 14 61.12 7.72 7.59
CA SER A 14 60.54 7.11 6.38
C SER A 14 60.02 5.68 6.63
N LYS A 15 60.76 4.85 7.38
CA LYS A 15 60.28 3.50 7.76
C LYS A 15 59.03 3.56 8.63
N VAL A 16 59.01 4.44 9.64
CA VAL A 16 57.85 4.60 10.54
C VAL A 16 56.63 5.10 9.77
N THR A 17 56.78 6.13 8.93
CA THR A 17 55.69 6.65 8.08
C THR A 17 55.17 5.58 7.13
N THR A 18 56.05 4.77 6.55
CA THR A 18 55.65 3.65 5.68
C THR A 18 54.84 2.60 6.44
N VAL A 19 55.28 2.22 7.64
CA VAL A 19 54.57 1.26 8.48
C VAL A 19 53.18 1.79 8.86
N ILE A 20 53.08 3.06 9.27
CA ILE A 20 51.79 3.69 9.61
C ILE A 20 50.86 3.73 8.39
N ALA A 21 51.37 4.10 7.21
CA ALA A 21 50.58 4.12 5.97
C ALA A 21 50.04 2.73 5.61
N VAL A 22 50.85 1.67 5.78
CA VAL A 22 50.43 0.29 5.57
C VAL A 22 49.34 -0.12 6.57
N VAL A 23 49.48 0.24 7.85
CA VAL A 23 48.46 -0.05 8.88
C VAL A 23 47.14 0.63 8.54
N VAL A 24 47.16 1.91 8.15
CA VAL A 24 45.97 2.66 7.75
C VAL A 24 45.30 2.03 6.53
N LEU A 25 46.09 1.64 5.52
CA LEU A 25 45.59 0.95 4.32
C LEU A 25 44.87 -0.36 4.69
N VAL A 26 45.45 -1.17 5.58
CA VAL A 26 44.85 -2.43 6.02
C VAL A 26 43.52 -2.19 6.76
N VAL A 27 43.46 -1.18 7.64
CA VAL A 27 42.21 -0.83 8.33
C VAL A 27 41.12 -0.40 7.34
N LEU A 28 41.47 0.40 6.34
CA LEU A 28 40.53 0.82 5.29
C LEU A 28 40.05 -0.36 4.44
N LEU A 29 40.93 -1.31 4.11
CA LEU A 29 40.55 -2.51 3.37
C LEU A 29 39.63 -3.43 4.19
N ILE A 30 39.87 -3.58 5.49
CA ILE A 30 38.98 -4.34 6.38
C ILE A 30 37.62 -3.65 6.47
N TRP A 31 37.59 -2.32 6.64
CA TRP A 31 36.35 -1.55 6.67
C TRP A 31 35.60 -1.65 5.35
N ALA A 32 36.27 -1.44 4.21
CA ALA A 32 35.69 -1.57 2.88
C ALA A 32 35.15 -2.98 2.63
N GLY A 33 35.90 -4.02 3.01
CA GLY A 33 35.46 -5.41 2.90
C GLY A 33 34.21 -5.69 3.74
N LYS A 34 34.15 -5.19 4.98
CA LYS A 34 32.97 -5.34 5.85
C LYS A 34 31.76 -4.57 5.30
N THR A 35 31.97 -3.36 4.79
CA THR A 35 30.93 -2.53 4.18
C THR A 35 30.40 -3.16 2.89
N LEU A 36 31.28 -3.65 2.01
CA LEU A 36 30.91 -4.33 0.76
C LEU A 36 30.20 -5.65 1.04
N PHE A 37 30.66 -6.43 2.02
CA PHE A 37 29.98 -7.64 2.46
C PHE A 37 28.61 -7.33 3.08
N GLY A 38 28.46 -6.17 3.73
CA GLY A 38 27.17 -5.62 4.12
C GLY A 38 26.28 -5.41 2.90
N TYR A 39 26.73 -4.63 1.91
CA TYR A 39 25.94 -4.36 0.70
C TYR A 39 25.63 -5.59 -0.16
N LEU A 40 26.51 -6.59 -0.20
CA LEU A 40 26.27 -7.83 -0.95
C LEU A 40 25.35 -8.80 -0.21
N LYS A 41 25.26 -8.71 1.12
CA LYS A 41 24.44 -9.60 1.95
C LYS A 41 23.10 -8.98 2.35
N TYR A 42 22.97 -7.65 2.25
CA TYR A 42 21.75 -6.90 2.48
C TYR A 42 21.40 -6.16 1.19
N GLU A 43 20.40 -6.65 0.48
CA GLU A 43 19.67 -5.81 -0.46
C GLU A 43 18.88 -4.80 0.37
N GLU A 44 19.29 -3.53 0.34
CA GLU A 44 18.38 -2.46 0.74
C GLU A 44 17.28 -2.41 -0.31
N THR A 45 16.20 -3.13 -0.04
CA THR A 45 14.92 -2.98 -0.75
C THR A 45 14.23 -1.71 -0.27
N ASN A 46 14.87 -0.57 -0.51
CA ASN A 46 14.11 0.68 -0.59
C ASN A 46 13.32 0.59 -1.90
N ASP A 47 12.00 0.56 -1.73
CA ASP A 47 10.97 0.54 -2.77
C ASP A 47 10.72 -0.79 -3.49
N ALA A 48 10.51 -1.85 -2.71
CA ALA A 48 9.58 -2.90 -3.12
C ALA A 48 8.19 -2.63 -2.51
N GLN A 49 7.60 -1.46 -2.79
CA GLN A 49 6.14 -1.30 -2.66
C GLN A 49 5.49 -1.85 -3.93
N ILE A 50 5.45 -3.18 -3.99
CA ILE A 50 4.39 -3.88 -4.70
C ILE A 50 3.49 -4.42 -3.59
N ASP A 51 2.61 -3.56 -3.10
CA ASP A 51 1.37 -4.02 -2.47
C ASP A 51 0.54 -4.63 -3.60
N GLU A 52 0.92 -5.85 -3.99
CA GLU A 52 0.07 -6.73 -4.76
C GLU A 52 -1.15 -7.03 -3.87
N TYR A 53 -2.16 -6.18 -3.99
CA TYR A 53 -3.48 -6.45 -3.48
C TYR A 53 -3.94 -7.76 -4.13
N ILE A 54 -4.09 -8.82 -3.34
CA ILE A 54 -4.76 -10.03 -3.81
C ILE A 54 -6.18 -9.61 -4.21
N ASN A 55 -6.49 -9.66 -5.49
CA ASN A 55 -7.84 -9.42 -5.99
C ASN A 55 -8.78 -10.51 -5.47
N PRO A 56 -9.85 -10.17 -4.72
CA PRO A 56 -10.73 -11.18 -4.14
C PRO A 56 -11.78 -11.68 -5.14
N VAL A 57 -12.03 -12.99 -5.11
CA VAL A 57 -13.18 -13.63 -5.74
C VAL A 57 -14.36 -13.56 -4.77
N ALA A 58 -15.41 -12.81 -5.13
CA ALA A 58 -16.61 -12.69 -4.30
C ALA A 58 -17.54 -13.91 -4.46
N ALA A 59 -17.70 -14.72 -3.41
CA ALA A 59 -18.76 -15.74 -3.35
C ALA A 59 -20.05 -15.15 -2.77
N ARG A 60 -21.25 -15.54 -3.24
CA ARG A 60 -22.58 -15.01 -2.80
C ARG A 60 -23.51 -16.13 -2.31
N VAL A 61 -24.03 -16.10 -1.06
CA VAL A 61 -25.26 -16.82 -0.62
C VAL A 61 -25.77 -16.30 0.76
N SER A 62 -27.08 -16.35 1.01
CA SER A 62 -27.86 -15.62 2.06
C SER A 62 -27.97 -16.27 3.47
N GLY A 63 -28.00 -15.47 4.56
CA GLY A 63 -28.32 -15.90 5.95
C GLY A 63 -28.07 -14.84 7.07
N TYR A 64 -28.63 -15.02 8.28
CA TYR A 64 -28.54 -14.09 9.46
C TYR A 64 -27.85 -14.72 10.69
N ILE A 65 -26.89 -14.05 11.38
CA ILE A 65 -26.16 -14.50 12.59
C ILE A 65 -25.64 -13.36 13.50
N LYS A 66 -25.41 -13.76 14.76
CA LYS A 66 -25.23 -13.02 16.02
C LYS A 66 -23.77 -12.72 16.44
N GLU A 67 -22.73 -13.44 15.98
CA GLU A 67 -21.30 -13.30 16.39
C GLU A 67 -20.30 -13.88 15.35
N VAL A 68 -19.10 -13.28 15.21
CA VAL A 68 -17.97 -13.75 14.37
C VAL A 68 -16.80 -14.14 15.29
N ARG A 69 -16.38 -15.41 15.29
CA ARG A 69 -15.36 -15.95 16.21
C ARG A 69 -13.92 -15.77 15.71
N PHE A 70 -13.50 -14.53 15.47
CA PHE A 70 -12.15 -14.24 14.95
C PHE A 70 -11.02 -14.62 15.93
N GLU A 71 -11.24 -14.48 17.25
CA GLU A 71 -10.20 -14.75 18.26
C GLU A 71 -9.69 -16.19 18.25
N GLU A 72 -10.60 -17.16 18.04
CA GLU A 72 -10.28 -18.59 18.09
C GLU A 72 -9.33 -19.01 16.93
N ASN A 73 -9.41 -18.33 15.79
CA ASN A 73 -8.70 -18.68 14.56
C ASN A 73 -7.54 -17.72 14.21
N GLN A 74 -7.26 -16.73 15.07
CA GLN A 74 -6.35 -15.62 14.74
C GLN A 74 -4.91 -16.05 14.44
N GLU A 75 -4.41 -17.14 15.05
CA GLU A 75 -3.06 -17.64 14.76
C GLU A 75 -2.94 -18.23 13.35
N THR A 76 -3.95 -18.99 12.90
CA THR A 76 -4.03 -19.54 11.54
C THR A 76 -4.11 -18.42 10.51
N TYR A 77 -4.98 -17.43 10.72
CA TYR A 77 -5.09 -16.27 9.82
C TYR A 77 -3.79 -15.45 9.78
N TYR A 78 -3.04 -15.40 10.88
CA TYR A 78 -1.80 -14.62 10.92
C TYR A 78 -0.67 -15.30 10.12
N ASN A 79 -0.55 -16.63 10.25
CA ASN A 79 0.57 -17.41 9.71
C ASN A 79 0.36 -17.96 8.30
N ASP A 80 -0.87 -18.35 7.94
CA ASP A 80 -1.08 -19.24 6.79
C ASP A 80 -1.58 -18.53 5.50
N LEU A 81 -1.82 -17.22 5.55
CA LEU A 81 -2.28 -16.40 4.41
C LEU A 81 -1.26 -16.25 3.26
N GLU A 82 -0.02 -16.68 3.45
CA GLU A 82 1.02 -16.68 2.42
C GLU A 82 1.03 -17.99 1.61
N ASN A 83 0.24 -19.00 2.02
CA ASN A 83 0.07 -20.25 1.31
C ASN A 83 -1.28 -20.28 0.57
N VAL A 84 -1.23 -20.25 -0.76
CA VAL A 84 -2.41 -20.15 -1.65
C VAL A 84 -3.55 -21.12 -1.28
N LYS A 85 -3.25 -22.39 -0.99
CA LYS A 85 -4.30 -23.38 -0.65
C LYS A 85 -4.96 -23.12 0.70
N ASN A 86 -4.21 -22.62 1.67
CA ASN A 86 -4.74 -22.29 2.98
C ASN A 86 -5.51 -20.96 2.93
N THR A 87 -5.09 -20.03 2.07
CA THR A 87 -5.76 -18.76 1.84
C THR A 87 -7.20 -18.95 1.38
N ASP A 88 -7.47 -19.81 0.40
CA ASP A 88 -8.84 -20.05 -0.09
C ASP A 88 -9.77 -20.55 1.04
N ALA A 89 -9.31 -21.53 1.83
CA ALA A 89 -10.10 -22.08 2.93
C ALA A 89 -10.37 -21.05 4.04
N ILE A 90 -9.36 -20.24 4.38
CA ILE A 90 -9.49 -19.13 5.33
C ILE A 90 -10.49 -18.10 4.81
N PHE A 91 -10.41 -17.76 3.52
CA PHE A 91 -11.29 -16.78 2.91
C PHE A 91 -12.73 -17.28 2.87
N ASP A 92 -12.94 -18.55 2.53
CA ASP A 92 -14.26 -19.18 2.53
C ASP A 92 -14.88 -19.21 3.93
N GLU A 93 -14.11 -19.59 4.94
CA GLU A 93 -14.57 -19.60 6.34
C GLU A 93 -14.94 -18.19 6.81
N LEU A 94 -14.05 -17.21 6.65
CA LEU A 94 -14.30 -15.85 7.11
C LEU A 94 -15.44 -15.19 6.31
N SER A 95 -15.53 -15.43 5.00
CA SER A 95 -16.65 -14.99 4.17
C SER A 95 -17.96 -15.56 4.68
N LYS A 96 -18.00 -16.85 5.01
CA LYS A 96 -19.17 -17.50 5.61
C LYS A 96 -19.53 -16.86 6.95
N GLU A 97 -18.56 -16.52 7.78
CA GLU A 97 -18.80 -15.85 9.07
C GLU A 97 -19.24 -14.38 8.94
N LEU A 98 -18.80 -13.66 7.92
CA LEU A 98 -19.19 -12.27 7.69
C LEU A 98 -20.57 -12.13 7.03
N LYS A 99 -20.90 -13.00 6.06
CA LYS A 99 -22.21 -13.01 5.39
C LYS A 99 -23.37 -13.19 6.34
N LYS A 100 -23.11 -14.00 7.35
CA LYS A 100 -23.89 -14.20 8.56
C LYS A 100 -24.27 -12.86 9.24
N VAL A 101 -23.38 -11.89 9.30
CA VAL A 101 -23.70 -10.54 9.81
C VAL A 101 -24.47 -9.73 8.77
N ASN A 102 -23.96 -9.69 7.54
CA ASN A 102 -24.60 -9.06 6.39
C ASN A 102 -23.98 -9.61 5.10
N GLU A 103 -24.81 -9.95 4.11
CA GLU A 103 -24.40 -10.60 2.86
C GLU A 103 -23.48 -9.77 1.97
N ASP A 104 -23.54 -8.44 2.11
CA ASP A 104 -22.80 -7.47 1.31
C ASP A 104 -21.43 -7.12 1.94
N LEU A 105 -21.09 -7.66 3.12
CA LEU A 105 -19.79 -7.41 3.76
C LEU A 105 -18.65 -8.18 3.09
N VAL A 106 -17.56 -7.49 2.84
CA VAL A 106 -16.31 -8.05 2.34
C VAL A 106 -15.16 -7.74 3.29
N PHE A 107 -14.02 -8.39 3.09
CA PHE A 107 -12.84 -8.21 3.91
C PHE A 107 -11.55 -8.21 3.09
N TYR A 108 -10.53 -7.58 3.65
CA TYR A 108 -9.19 -7.51 3.09
C TYR A 108 -8.15 -7.75 4.16
N PHE A 109 -7.09 -8.47 3.81
CA PHE A 109 -5.92 -8.64 4.66
C PHE A 109 -4.73 -7.87 4.09
N SER A 110 -4.01 -7.14 4.94
CA SER A 110 -2.71 -6.61 4.56
C SER A 110 -1.64 -7.70 4.62
N LYS A 111 -0.48 -7.45 4.00
CA LYS A 111 0.78 -8.12 4.37
C LYS A 111 1.17 -7.76 5.81
N LYS A 112 2.02 -8.57 6.45
CA LYS A 112 2.61 -8.21 7.75
C LYS A 112 3.52 -7.00 7.56
N ASN A 113 3.34 -5.97 8.38
CA ASN A 113 4.23 -4.81 8.35
C ASN A 113 5.56 -5.11 9.08
N LYS A 114 6.48 -4.13 9.08
CA LYS A 114 7.81 -4.24 9.74
C LYS A 114 7.73 -4.58 11.24
N ASN A 115 6.58 -4.34 11.88
CA ASN A 115 6.33 -4.63 13.29
C ASN A 115 5.55 -5.94 13.52
N ASN A 116 5.41 -6.80 12.51
CA ASN A 116 4.63 -8.04 12.61
C ASN A 116 3.14 -7.80 12.94
N ILE A 117 2.60 -6.64 12.56
CA ILE A 117 1.16 -6.36 12.65
C ILE A 117 0.53 -6.64 11.29
N ARG A 118 -0.58 -7.37 11.29
CA ARG A 118 -1.43 -7.59 10.12
C ARG A 118 -2.73 -6.80 10.30
N GLU A 119 -3.23 -6.21 9.22
CA GLU A 119 -4.50 -5.49 9.21
C GLU A 119 -5.59 -6.37 8.61
N LEU A 120 -6.74 -6.48 9.30
CA LEU A 120 -8.00 -6.97 8.74
C LEU A 120 -8.94 -5.79 8.56
N THR A 121 -9.24 -5.47 7.31
CA THR A 121 -10.20 -4.44 6.96
C THR A 121 -11.54 -5.08 6.63
N ILE A 122 -12.62 -4.63 7.25
CA ILE A 122 -13.99 -4.97 6.86
C ILE A 122 -14.55 -3.81 6.05
N SER A 123 -15.11 -4.11 4.88
CA SER A 123 -15.56 -3.10 3.93
C SER A 123 -17.01 -3.38 3.48
N ALA A 124 -17.67 -2.31 3.06
CA ALA A 124 -19.02 -2.34 2.51
C ALA A 124 -19.00 -2.36 0.98
N ASP A 125 -17.82 -2.36 0.37
CA ASP A 125 -17.60 -2.29 -1.07
C ASP A 125 -18.38 -1.15 -1.74
N GLY A 126 -18.38 0.03 -1.10
CA GLY A 126 -19.08 1.22 -1.59
C GLY A 126 -20.58 1.27 -1.28
N ILE A 127 -21.15 0.24 -0.65
CA ILE A 127 -22.58 0.15 -0.36
C ILE A 127 -22.92 0.91 0.94
N GLU A 128 -23.28 2.19 0.82
CA GLU A 128 -23.54 3.07 1.97
C GLU A 128 -24.53 2.50 3.00
N LYS A 129 -25.59 1.82 2.54
CA LYS A 129 -26.68 1.29 3.40
C LYS A 129 -26.16 0.34 4.49
N ILE A 130 -25.00 -0.29 4.29
CA ILE A 130 -24.41 -1.27 5.22
C ILE A 130 -23.24 -0.72 6.03
N PHE A 131 -22.87 0.56 5.88
CA PHE A 131 -21.82 1.19 6.69
C PHE A 131 -22.02 1.00 8.21
N PRO A 132 -23.26 1.13 8.76
CA PRO A 132 -23.48 0.87 10.19
C PRO A 132 -23.15 -0.56 10.63
N ALA A 133 -23.25 -1.55 9.73
CA ALA A 133 -22.89 -2.93 10.03
C ALA A 133 -21.37 -3.10 10.16
N VAL A 134 -20.60 -2.47 9.26
CA VAL A 134 -19.12 -2.43 9.34
C VAL A 134 -18.68 -1.80 10.65
N GLU A 135 -19.18 -0.61 10.97
CA GLU A 135 -18.80 0.14 12.18
C GLU A 135 -19.14 -0.65 13.46
N LYS A 136 -20.33 -1.27 13.50
CA LYS A 136 -20.75 -2.09 14.64
C LYS A 136 -19.88 -3.33 14.82
N LEU A 137 -19.44 -3.96 13.73
CA LEU A 137 -18.56 -5.12 13.79
C LEU A 137 -17.16 -4.73 14.29
N ILE A 138 -16.57 -3.66 13.73
CA ILE A 138 -15.25 -3.18 14.13
C ILE A 138 -15.25 -2.68 15.58
N LYS A 139 -16.32 -2.05 16.05
CA LYS A 139 -16.46 -1.67 17.47
C LYS A 139 -16.43 -2.87 18.43
N LYS A 140 -16.82 -4.05 17.97
CA LYS A 140 -16.76 -5.31 18.72
C LYS A 140 -15.45 -6.08 18.49
N ALA A 141 -14.57 -5.59 17.62
CA ALA A 141 -13.35 -6.31 17.29
C ALA A 141 -12.45 -6.46 18.53
N PRO A 142 -11.82 -7.63 18.69
CA PRO A 142 -10.99 -7.91 19.85
C PRO A 142 -9.68 -7.13 19.79
N LYS A 143 -9.06 -6.88 20.95
CA LYS A 143 -7.73 -6.30 21.01
C LYS A 143 -6.69 -7.42 21.00
N LEU A 144 -6.06 -7.65 19.86
CA LEU A 144 -5.02 -8.67 19.69
C LEU A 144 -3.68 -8.01 19.36
N LYS A 145 -2.59 -8.53 19.93
CA LYS A 145 -1.25 -7.91 19.87
C LYS A 145 -0.73 -7.68 18.44
N ASN A 146 -0.99 -8.63 17.54
CA ASN A 146 -0.44 -8.64 16.18
C ASN A 146 -1.48 -8.26 15.12
N TRP A 147 -2.64 -7.75 15.54
CA TRP A 147 -3.74 -7.41 14.63
C TRP A 147 -4.20 -5.98 14.80
N LYS A 148 -4.54 -5.38 13.67
CA LYS A 148 -5.29 -4.13 13.59
C LYS A 148 -6.56 -4.39 12.79
N PHE A 149 -7.69 -3.94 13.31
CA PHE A 149 -8.99 -4.08 12.64
C PHE A 149 -9.43 -2.71 12.15
N ASN A 150 -9.72 -2.59 10.86
CA ASN A 150 -10.14 -1.33 10.25
C ASN A 150 -11.57 -1.44 9.71
N ALA A 151 -12.33 -0.36 9.86
CA ALA A 151 -13.56 -0.16 9.11
C ALA A 151 -13.21 0.53 7.79
N PHE A 152 -13.68 -0.02 6.67
CA PHE A 152 -13.51 0.50 5.31
C PHE A 152 -12.06 0.54 4.83
N ARG A 153 -11.87 0.53 3.50
CA ARG A 153 -10.54 0.76 2.91
C ARG A 153 -10.04 2.16 3.29
N GLN A 154 -8.87 2.20 3.91
CA GLN A 154 -8.26 3.43 4.41
C GLN A 154 -7.36 4.05 3.34
N PRO A 155 -7.21 5.40 3.31
CA PRO A 155 -6.24 6.03 2.45
C PRO A 155 -4.82 5.53 2.76
N ILE A 156 -4.04 5.26 1.72
CA ILE A 156 -2.61 4.99 1.84
C ILE A 156 -1.83 6.26 1.55
N LEU A 157 -0.66 6.39 2.17
CA LEU A 157 0.29 7.46 1.85
C LEU A 157 1.04 7.10 0.57
N GLY A 158 1.25 8.09 -0.31
CA GLY A 158 1.91 7.90 -1.59
C GLY A 158 1.10 8.45 -2.75
N ASP A 159 1.82 8.86 -3.80
CA ASP A 159 1.27 9.55 -4.98
C ASP A 159 1.51 8.78 -6.28
N ASP A 160 2.01 7.55 -6.17
CA ASP A 160 2.52 6.72 -7.26
C ASP A 160 1.86 5.33 -7.32
N LEU A 161 0.69 5.16 -6.70
CA LEU A 161 -0.05 3.89 -6.76
C LEU A 161 -0.44 3.57 -8.22
N VAL A 162 -0.14 2.33 -8.62
CA VAL A 162 -0.53 1.73 -9.89
C VAL A 162 -1.26 0.42 -9.61
N ILE A 163 -2.40 0.23 -10.27
CA ILE A 163 -3.14 -1.03 -10.28
C ILE A 163 -2.78 -1.80 -11.54
N ASN A 164 -2.37 -3.05 -11.35
CA ASN A 164 -2.07 -4.01 -12.40
C ASN A 164 -3.08 -5.15 -12.35
N TYR A 165 -3.81 -5.38 -13.43
CA TYR A 165 -4.76 -6.49 -13.53
C TYR A 165 -4.89 -6.99 -14.97
N ASP A 166 -4.49 -8.25 -15.21
CA ASP A 166 -4.42 -8.85 -16.54
C ASP A 166 -3.65 -7.95 -17.53
N ASP A 167 -4.34 -7.31 -18.47
CA ASP A 167 -3.77 -6.39 -19.47
C ASP A 167 -3.97 -4.90 -19.12
N LEU A 168 -4.50 -4.59 -17.93
CA LEU A 168 -4.75 -3.23 -17.44
C LEU A 168 -3.64 -2.78 -16.50
N GLU A 169 -2.96 -1.69 -16.86
CA GLU A 169 -2.07 -0.91 -16.01
C GLU A 169 -2.63 0.51 -15.93
N ILE A 170 -2.99 0.97 -14.73
CA ILE A 170 -3.52 2.32 -14.50
C ILE A 170 -3.10 2.84 -13.13
N GLY A 171 -2.54 4.05 -13.10
CA GLY A 171 -2.15 4.70 -11.85
C GLY A 171 -2.76 6.08 -11.65
N TYR A 172 -2.41 6.72 -10.54
CA TYR A 172 -2.84 8.10 -10.27
C TYR A 172 -2.39 9.09 -11.35
N SER A 173 -1.22 8.86 -11.96
CA SER A 173 -0.66 9.72 -13.02
C SER A 173 -1.39 9.61 -14.36
N ASP A 174 -2.28 8.64 -14.52
CA ASP A 174 -3.11 8.45 -15.71
C ASP A 174 -4.49 9.12 -15.59
N ILE A 175 -4.80 9.66 -14.41
CA ILE A 175 -6.12 10.21 -14.09
C ILE A 175 -5.97 11.67 -13.69
N PHE A 176 -6.75 12.50 -14.36
CA PHE A 176 -6.93 13.90 -14.03
C PHE A 176 -8.39 14.15 -13.70
N TYR A 177 -8.69 15.25 -13.04
CA TYR A 177 -10.06 15.58 -12.69
C TYR A 177 -10.38 17.06 -12.80
N ARG A 178 -11.67 17.33 -12.96
CA ARG A 178 -12.31 18.60 -12.62
C ARG A 178 -13.33 18.33 -11.53
N SER A 179 -13.52 19.31 -10.65
CA SER A 179 -14.46 19.21 -9.55
C SER A 179 -15.43 20.38 -9.55
N GLN A 180 -16.64 20.11 -9.09
CA GLN A 180 -17.65 21.11 -8.81
C GLN A 180 -18.31 20.79 -7.47
N THR A 181 -18.35 21.78 -6.59
CA THR A 181 -19.11 21.67 -5.34
C THR A 181 -20.45 22.37 -5.51
N GLN A 182 -21.55 21.64 -5.30
CA GLN A 182 -22.89 22.19 -5.26
C GLN A 182 -23.61 21.65 -4.02
N ASP A 183 -24.25 22.53 -3.23
CA ASP A 183 -24.99 22.16 -2.01
C ASP A 183 -24.20 21.29 -1.01
N GLY A 184 -22.89 21.55 -0.87
CA GLY A 184 -22.00 20.81 0.04
C GLY A 184 -21.61 19.41 -0.45
N LYS A 185 -21.93 19.10 -1.71
CA LYS A 185 -21.63 17.83 -2.35
C LYS A 185 -20.60 18.00 -3.45
N LEU A 186 -19.59 17.12 -3.49
CA LEU A 186 -18.50 17.19 -4.45
C LEU A 186 -18.79 16.29 -5.65
N GLY A 187 -19.01 16.89 -6.82
CA GLY A 187 -19.03 16.20 -8.09
C GLY A 187 -17.64 16.18 -8.72
N ILE A 188 -17.25 15.07 -9.33
CA ILE A 188 -15.97 14.95 -10.03
C ILE A 188 -16.14 14.41 -11.46
N GLU A 189 -15.50 15.08 -12.41
CA GLU A 189 -15.30 14.59 -13.78
C GLU A 189 -13.89 14.01 -13.88
N LEU A 190 -13.77 12.70 -14.07
CA LEU A 190 -12.51 12.00 -14.23
C LEU A 190 -12.12 11.92 -15.71
N ASN A 191 -10.97 12.49 -16.05
CA ASN A 191 -10.35 12.45 -17.36
C ASN A 191 -9.22 11.43 -17.34
N ILE A 192 -9.43 10.30 -18.00
CA ILE A 192 -8.64 9.08 -17.82
C ILE A 192 -7.89 8.74 -19.11
N ARG A 193 -6.57 8.59 -19.04
CA ARG A 193 -5.74 8.18 -20.16
C ARG A 193 -6.14 6.77 -20.62
N ASN A 194 -6.22 6.60 -21.95
CA ASN A 194 -6.57 5.31 -22.58
C ASN A 194 -7.88 4.67 -22.09
N PHE A 195 -8.82 5.45 -21.55
CA PHE A 195 -10.07 4.92 -21.03
C PHE A 195 -10.86 4.14 -22.08
N ASP A 196 -11.21 2.90 -21.73
CA ASP A 196 -11.92 1.96 -22.59
C ASP A 196 -13.42 1.80 -22.22
N GLY A 197 -13.87 2.47 -21.15
CA GLY A 197 -15.25 2.42 -20.69
C GLY A 197 -15.68 1.10 -20.06
N LYS A 198 -14.76 0.13 -19.86
CA LYS A 198 -15.12 -1.17 -19.29
C LYS A 198 -15.27 -1.09 -17.78
N GLY A 199 -16.15 -1.94 -17.23
CA GLY A 199 -16.36 -2.05 -15.79
C GLY A 199 -15.10 -2.45 -15.01
N SER A 200 -14.20 -3.24 -15.60
CA SER A 200 -12.91 -3.58 -14.99
C SER A 200 -12.04 -2.34 -14.74
N THR A 201 -11.97 -1.44 -15.72
CA THR A 201 -11.24 -0.17 -15.63
C THR A 201 -11.87 0.74 -14.59
N GLN A 202 -13.20 0.84 -14.57
CA GLN A 202 -13.93 1.61 -13.55
C GLN A 202 -13.67 1.06 -12.14
N ASN A 203 -13.68 -0.26 -11.96
CA ASN A 203 -13.38 -0.88 -10.67
C ASN A 203 -11.96 -0.57 -10.20
N ALA A 204 -10.96 -0.64 -11.09
CA ALA A 204 -9.59 -0.25 -10.77
C ALA A 204 -9.50 1.21 -10.33
N ILE A 205 -10.25 2.11 -10.98
CA ILE A 205 -10.29 3.53 -10.61
C ILE A 205 -10.98 3.76 -9.26
N TYR A 206 -12.05 3.02 -8.93
CA TYR A 206 -12.62 3.06 -7.58
C TYR A 206 -11.62 2.60 -6.52
N ILE A 207 -10.83 1.56 -6.80
CA ILE A 207 -9.73 1.13 -5.90
C ILE A 207 -8.70 2.25 -5.74
N LEU A 208 -8.31 2.93 -6.82
CA LEU A 208 -7.42 4.09 -6.75
C LEU A 208 -8.04 5.20 -5.88
N LEU A 209 -9.31 5.56 -6.09
CA LEU A 209 -10.00 6.57 -5.28
C LEU A 209 -10.06 6.20 -3.79
N ASP A 210 -10.38 4.95 -3.47
CA ASP A 210 -10.43 4.45 -2.09
C ASP A 210 -9.05 4.49 -1.43
N ASN A 211 -7.98 4.15 -2.16
CA ASN A 211 -6.61 4.26 -1.66
C ASN A 211 -6.15 5.73 -1.53
N LEU A 212 -6.74 6.64 -2.31
CA LEU A 212 -6.40 8.05 -2.29
C LEU A 212 -7.06 8.80 -1.13
N ILE A 213 -8.38 8.64 -0.98
CA ILE A 213 -9.19 9.43 -0.05
C ILE A 213 -9.99 8.57 0.95
N GLY A 214 -9.99 7.25 0.81
CA GLY A 214 -10.69 6.31 1.70
C GLY A 214 -12.09 6.01 1.20
N GLU A 215 -12.51 4.74 1.28
CA GLU A 215 -13.83 4.26 0.83
C GLU A 215 -14.98 5.06 1.47
N TYR A 216 -14.87 5.37 2.76
CA TYR A 216 -15.89 6.17 3.46
C TYR A 216 -16.05 7.56 2.82
N ASN A 217 -14.96 8.24 2.50
CA ASN A 217 -15.01 9.57 1.89
C ASN A 217 -15.48 9.50 0.45
N VAL A 218 -15.06 8.50 -0.33
CA VAL A 218 -15.58 8.28 -1.69
C VAL A 218 -17.10 8.21 -1.64
N VAL A 219 -17.67 7.38 -0.78
CA VAL A 219 -19.13 7.20 -0.71
C VAL A 219 -19.85 8.42 -0.12
N LYS A 220 -19.28 9.06 0.91
CA LYS A 220 -20.00 10.10 1.67
C LYS A 220 -19.84 11.51 1.13
N LYS A 221 -18.76 11.78 0.40
CA LYS A 221 -18.40 13.14 -0.05
C LYS A 221 -18.49 13.30 -1.56
N ILE A 222 -18.27 12.24 -2.33
CA ILE A 222 -18.45 12.29 -3.79
C ILE A 222 -19.92 11.99 -4.12
N ASP A 223 -20.58 12.93 -4.78
CA ASP A 223 -22.00 12.81 -5.14
C ASP A 223 -22.19 12.17 -6.51
N TRP A 224 -21.32 12.49 -7.46
CA TRP A 224 -21.33 11.91 -8.78
C TRP A 224 -19.93 11.85 -9.37
N ILE A 225 -19.74 10.88 -10.25
CA ILE A 225 -18.52 10.68 -11.03
C ILE A 225 -18.90 10.63 -12.50
N GLU A 226 -18.36 11.56 -13.28
CA GLU A 226 -18.41 11.52 -14.74
C GLU A 226 -17.10 10.93 -15.29
N TRP A 227 -17.20 10.06 -16.30
CA TRP A 227 -16.07 9.29 -16.84
C TRP A 227 -15.77 9.74 -18.26
N VAL A 228 -14.63 10.38 -18.47
CA VAL A 228 -14.22 10.97 -19.74
C VAL A 228 -12.88 10.39 -20.17
N LYS A 229 -12.75 10.04 -21.45
CA LYS A 229 -11.45 9.71 -22.02
C LYS A 229 -10.62 10.97 -22.15
N LEU A 230 -9.42 10.97 -21.55
CA LEU A 230 -8.52 12.12 -21.56
C LEU A 230 -8.20 12.57 -22.99
N ASN A 231 -8.38 13.87 -23.25
CA ASN A 231 -7.85 14.52 -24.43
C ASN A 231 -6.49 15.15 -24.10
N GLU A 232 -5.40 14.50 -24.52
CA GLU A 232 -4.03 14.93 -24.24
C GLU A 232 -3.70 16.33 -24.80
N ASN A 233 -4.50 16.84 -25.75
CA ASN A 233 -4.32 18.18 -26.32
C ASN A 233 -5.00 19.31 -25.51
N ASP A 234 -5.84 18.97 -24.53
CA ASP A 234 -6.61 19.94 -23.73
C ASP A 234 -6.62 19.55 -22.25
N THR A 235 -5.48 19.78 -21.58
CA THR A 235 -5.28 19.44 -20.17
C THR A 235 -5.18 20.66 -19.26
N THR A 236 -5.27 21.88 -19.81
CA THR A 236 -4.93 23.12 -19.09
C THR A 236 -5.84 23.42 -17.90
N SER A 237 -7.06 22.86 -17.89
CA SER A 237 -8.03 23.03 -16.80
C SER A 237 -8.16 21.81 -15.87
N LEU A 238 -7.36 20.77 -16.09
CA LEU A 238 -7.44 19.52 -15.33
C LEU A 238 -6.43 19.52 -14.18
N LYS A 239 -6.83 18.96 -13.04
CA LYS A 239 -5.96 18.75 -11.88
C LYS A 239 -5.49 17.28 -11.85
N PRO A 240 -4.25 16.97 -11.45
CA PRO A 240 -3.84 15.60 -11.17
C PRO A 240 -4.72 14.97 -10.09
N LEU A 241 -5.12 13.70 -10.24
CA LEU A 241 -6.03 13.01 -9.31
C LEU A 241 -5.58 13.15 -7.84
N ILE A 242 -4.27 13.08 -7.57
CA ILE A 242 -3.72 13.17 -6.21
C ILE A 242 -4.15 14.43 -5.43
N GLN A 243 -4.44 15.53 -6.14
CA GLN A 243 -4.89 16.78 -5.50
C GLN A 243 -6.31 16.68 -4.92
N LEU A 244 -7.08 15.65 -5.28
CA LEU A 244 -8.44 15.44 -4.75
C LEU A 244 -8.43 15.29 -3.22
N ARG A 245 -7.33 14.77 -2.63
CA ARG A 245 -7.15 14.66 -1.17
C ARG A 245 -7.35 16.01 -0.46
N GLU A 246 -6.94 17.11 -1.09
CA GLU A 246 -7.00 18.45 -0.51
C GLU A 246 -8.39 19.09 -0.58
N GLU A 247 -9.28 18.55 -1.43
CA GLU A 247 -10.64 19.08 -1.61
C GLU A 247 -11.65 18.36 -0.73
N ILE A 248 -11.33 17.14 -0.31
CA ILE A 248 -12.19 16.31 0.55
C ILE A 248 -12.31 16.87 1.97
N ASP A 249 -11.32 17.61 2.48
CA ASP A 249 -11.29 18.15 3.84
C ASP A 249 -11.79 19.61 3.96
N LYS A 250 -12.25 20.21 2.86
CA LYS A 250 -12.81 21.57 2.83
C LYS A 250 -14.33 21.55 3.06
#